data_AF-A0A7J9KLY6-F1
#
_entry.id   AF-A0A7J9KLY6-F1
#
_cell.length_a   1.000
_cell.length_b   1.000
_cell.length_c   1.000
_cell.angle_alpha   90.00
_cell.angle_beta   90.00
_cell.angle_gamma   90.00
#
_symmetry.space_group_name_H-M   'P 1'
#
loop_
_entity.id
_entity.type
_entity.pdbx_description
1 polymer ?
#
loop_
_entity_poly.entity_id
_entity_poly.type
_entity_poly.pdbx_seq_one_letter_code
_entity_poly.pdbx_strand_id
1 'polypeptide(L)'
;MGENGVEVAELERRMDDDDEVELQWAAVERLPTMKRIRTSLFDQKLLNEDLGMKVVDVTGLGALERRVFIDHLITVIDKDHLNLLNRLKERM
;
A
#
# COMPACT_ATOMS: atom_id res chain seq x y z
N MET A 1 0.97 0.85 -35.50
CA MET A 1 1.47 2.01 -34.73
C MET A 1 0.34 2.50 -33.84
N GLY A 2 0.30 2.08 -32.58
CA GLY A 2 -0.80 2.41 -31.66
C GLY A 2 -0.55 1.97 -30.22
N GLU A 3 0.42 1.10 -29.98
CA GLU A 3 0.67 0.50 -28.66
C GLU A 3 1.48 1.42 -27.71
N ASN A 4 2.27 2.35 -28.25
CA ASN A 4 3.06 3.27 -27.41
C ASN A 4 2.23 4.28 -26.63
N GLY A 5 1.02 4.66 -27.06
CA GLY A 5 0.23 5.72 -26.41
C GLY A 5 -0.49 5.29 -25.14
N VAL A 6 -0.82 3.99 -25.03
CA VAL A 6 -1.52 3.42 -23.86
C VAL A 6 -0.54 3.16 -22.73
N GLU A 7 0.68 2.73 -23.06
CA GLU A 7 1.73 2.44 -22.07
C GLU A 7 2.24 3.72 -21.37
N VAL A 8 2.38 4.85 -22.10
CA VAL A 8 2.77 6.13 -21.45
C VAL A 8 1.69 6.65 -20.50
N ALA A 9 0.41 6.55 -20.87
CA ALA A 9 -0.69 6.99 -20.03
C ALA A 9 -0.86 6.11 -18.78
N GLU A 10 -0.54 4.82 -18.88
CA GLU A 10 -0.55 3.90 -17.74
C GLU A 10 0.66 4.12 -16.81
N LEU A 11 1.83 4.46 -17.36
CA LEU A 11 3.00 4.85 -16.58
C LEU A 11 2.80 6.19 -15.86
N GLU A 12 2.28 7.22 -16.54
CA GLU A 12 1.97 8.52 -15.92
C GLU A 12 0.95 8.37 -14.78
N ARG A 13 -0.14 7.62 -15.00
CA ARG A 13 -1.14 7.36 -13.95
C ARG A 13 -0.52 6.66 -12.74
N ARG A 14 0.36 5.67 -12.95
CA ARG A 14 1.04 4.97 -11.86
C ARG A 14 1.97 5.88 -11.06
N MET A 15 2.65 6.81 -11.72
CA MET A 15 3.51 7.79 -11.04
C MET A 15 2.68 8.76 -10.21
N ASP A 16 1.58 9.28 -10.75
CA ASP A 16 0.67 10.16 -10.01
C ASP A 16 0.07 9.45 -8.78
N ASP A 17 -0.30 8.17 -8.93
CA ASP A 17 -0.79 7.34 -7.81
C ASP A 17 0.28 7.15 -6.71
N ASP A 18 1.55 6.92 -7.10
CA ASP A 18 2.68 6.76 -6.15
C ASP A 18 2.97 8.08 -5.40
N ASP A 19 2.94 9.22 -6.10
CA ASP A 19 3.12 10.56 -5.49
C ASP A 19 1.98 10.89 -4.51
N GLU A 20 0.73 10.53 -4.85
CA GLU A 20 -0.41 10.69 -3.95
C GLU A 20 -0.23 9.83 -2.68
N VAL A 21 0.19 8.58 -2.85
CA VAL A 21 0.47 7.66 -1.73
C VAL A 21 1.58 8.21 -0.84
N GLU A 22 2.64 8.78 -1.41
CA GLU A 22 3.73 9.40 -0.66
C GLU A 22 3.23 10.61 0.15
N LEU A 23 2.41 11.47 -0.44
CA LEU A 23 1.78 12.60 0.25
C LEU A 23 0.90 12.14 1.43
N GLN A 24 0.15 11.07 1.25
CA GLN A 24 -0.67 10.46 2.31
C GLN A 24 0.20 9.92 3.45
N TRP A 25 1.31 9.23 3.15
CA TRP A 25 2.27 8.78 4.16
C TRP A 25 2.91 9.94 4.92
N ALA A 26 3.32 11.01 4.23
CA ALA A 26 3.86 12.20 4.86
C ALA A 26 2.86 12.87 5.81
N ALA A 27 1.55 12.79 5.53
CA ALA A 27 0.51 13.24 6.46
C ALA A 27 0.42 12.34 7.71
N VAL A 28 0.51 11.01 7.54
CA VAL A 28 0.51 10.05 8.65
C VAL A 28 1.74 10.23 9.56
N GLU A 29 2.91 10.48 8.99
CA GLU A 29 4.16 10.65 9.74
C GLU A 29 4.14 11.88 10.65
N ARG A 30 3.46 12.95 10.22
CA ARG A 30 3.27 14.18 10.97
C ARG A 30 2.28 14.04 12.14
N LEU A 31 1.56 12.92 12.25
CA LEU A 31 0.65 12.67 13.37
C LEU A 31 1.41 12.45 14.69
N PRO A 32 0.83 12.83 15.85
CA PRO A 32 1.36 12.44 17.15
C PRO A 32 1.46 10.91 17.28
N THR A 33 2.44 10.42 18.05
CA THR A 33 2.78 8.99 18.15
C THR A 33 1.56 8.07 18.37
N MET A 34 0.63 8.44 19.26
CA MET A 34 -0.55 7.63 19.54
C MET A 34 -1.50 7.52 18.34
N LYS A 35 -1.69 8.61 17.58
CA LYS A 35 -2.51 8.59 16.37
C LYS A 35 -1.78 7.85 15.26
N ARG A 36 -0.49 8.14 15.06
CA ARG A 36 0.34 7.50 14.02
C ARG A 36 0.32 5.99 14.10
N ILE A 37 0.44 5.39 15.29
CA ILE A 37 0.43 3.93 15.48
C ILE A 37 -0.92 3.29 15.08
N ARG A 38 -2.02 4.06 15.13
CA ARG A 38 -3.36 3.59 14.79
C ARG A 38 -3.79 3.95 13.38
N THR A 39 -3.00 4.73 12.66
CA THR A 39 -3.33 5.18 11.32
C THR A 39 -2.50 4.39 10.31
N SER A 40 -3.16 3.80 9.32
CA SER A 40 -2.51 3.08 8.24
C SER A 40 -3.09 3.49 6.90
N LEU A 41 -2.30 3.32 5.85
CA LEU A 41 -2.81 3.28 4.49
C LEU A 41 -3.47 1.92 4.24
N PHE A 42 -4.68 1.95 3.67
CA PHE A 42 -5.51 0.79 3.41
C PHE A 42 -5.93 0.78 1.95
N ASP A 43 -5.60 -0.30 1.25
CA ASP A 43 -6.01 -0.51 -0.14
C ASP A 43 -7.48 -0.94 -0.18
N GLN A 44 -8.35 -0.06 -0.67
CA GLN A 44 -9.78 -0.34 -0.73
C GLN A 44 -10.13 -1.44 -1.74
N LYS A 45 -9.23 -1.77 -2.67
CA LYS A 45 -9.37 -2.93 -3.57
C LYS A 45 -9.47 -4.25 -2.80
N LEU A 46 -8.91 -4.31 -1.58
CA LEU A 46 -9.04 -5.48 -0.71
C LEU A 46 -10.49 -5.75 -0.27
N LEU A 47 -11.36 -4.75 -0.35
CA LEU A 47 -12.79 -4.85 -0.07
C LEU A 47 -13.65 -4.93 -1.35
N ASN A 48 -13.03 -5.15 -2.51
CA ASN A 48 -13.66 -5.06 -3.84
C ASN A 48 -14.23 -3.67 -4.14
N GLU A 49 -13.63 -2.62 -3.58
CA GLU A 49 -13.92 -1.24 -3.96
C GLU A 49 -12.85 -0.81 -4.99
N ASP A 50 -13.26 -0.29 -6.15
CA ASP A 50 -12.35 0.28 -7.15
C ASP A 50 -11.88 1.69 -6.74
N LEU A 51 -11.67 1.89 -5.44
CA LEU A 51 -11.10 3.09 -4.85
C LEU A 51 -9.62 2.79 -4.53
N GLY A 52 -8.77 3.80 -4.66
CA GLY A 52 -7.34 3.65 -4.42
C GLY A 52 -6.98 3.46 -2.93
N MET A 53 -5.78 3.89 -2.58
CA MET A 53 -5.31 3.87 -1.20
C MET A 53 -6.05 4.91 -0.36
N LYS A 54 -6.37 4.55 0.88
CA LYS A 54 -7.05 5.43 1.84
C LYS A 54 -6.41 5.38 3.21
N VAL A 55 -6.21 6.56 3.82
CA VAL A 55 -5.77 6.67 5.21
C VAL A 55 -6.93 6.32 6.15
N VAL A 56 -6.74 5.32 7.02
CA VAL A 56 -7.77 4.85 7.97
C VAL A 56 -7.22 4.69 9.38
N ASP A 57 -8.07 4.90 10.39
CA ASP A 57 -7.80 4.46 11.76
C ASP A 57 -8.15 2.97 11.89
N VAL A 58 -7.15 2.12 12.07
CA VAL A 58 -7.31 0.66 12.13
C VAL A 58 -8.16 0.21 13.33
N THR A 59 -8.29 1.06 14.36
CA THR A 59 -9.15 0.75 15.52
C THR A 59 -10.63 0.88 15.19
N GLY A 60 -10.98 1.69 14.18
CA GLY A 60 -12.34 1.88 13.69
C GLY A 60 -12.81 0.86 12.64
N LEU A 61 -11.90 0.02 12.13
CA LEU A 61 -12.24 -1.00 11.13
C LEU A 61 -13.20 -2.05 11.71
N GLY A 62 -14.19 -2.43 10.90
CA GLY A 62 -15.08 -3.55 11.19
C GLY A 62 -14.32 -4.88 11.28
N ALA A 63 -14.96 -5.92 11.82
CA ALA A 63 -14.31 -7.21 12.04
C ALA A 63 -13.79 -7.85 10.75
N LEU A 64 -14.54 -7.75 9.66
CA LEU A 64 -14.15 -8.28 8.35
C LEU A 64 -13.00 -7.48 7.73
N GLU A 65 -13.14 -6.15 7.67
CA GLU A 65 -12.12 -5.24 7.11
C GLU A 65 -10.78 -5.41 7.83
N ARG A 66 -10.82 -5.49 9.16
CA ARG A 66 -9.63 -5.70 9.98
C ARG A 66 -8.97 -7.04 9.72
N ARG A 67 -9.75 -8.10 9.51
CA ARG A 67 -9.20 -9.42 9.17
C ARG A 67 -8.49 -9.39 7.83
N VAL A 68 -9.14 -8.84 6.81
CA VAL A 68 -8.57 -8.68 5.47
C VAL A 68 -7.28 -7.84 5.51
N PHE A 69 -7.29 -6.74 6.28
CA PHE A 69 -6.12 -5.90 6.47
C PHE A 69 -4.93 -6.66 7.07
N ILE A 70 -5.16 -7.43 8.15
CA ILE A 70 -4.11 -8.20 8.83
C ILE A 70 -3.59 -9.32 7.92
N ASP A 71 -4.49 -10.05 7.25
CA ASP A 71 -4.12 -11.14 6.34
C ASP A 71 -3.25 -10.61 5.18
N HIS A 72 -3.60 -9.43 4.65
CA HIS A 72 -2.80 -8.74 3.64
C HIS A 72 -1.42 -8.33 4.16
N LEU A 73 -1.35 -7.72 5.36
CA LEU A 73 -0.08 -7.27 5.95
C LEU A 73 0.89 -8.44 6.16
N ILE A 74 0.40 -9.58 6.66
CA ILE A 74 1.21 -10.80 6.83
C ILE A 74 1.74 -11.28 5.47
N THR A 75 0.87 -11.32 4.46
CA THR A 75 1.24 -11.78 3.12
C THR A 75 2.31 -10.90 2.46
N VAL A 76 2.20 -9.58 2.61
CA VAL A 76 3.20 -8.63 2.06
C VAL A 76 4.54 -8.81 2.76
N ILE A 77 4.55 -8.91 4.10
CA ILE A 77 5.76 -9.12 4.88
C ILE A 77 6.47 -10.41 4.48
N ASP A 78 5.75 -11.52 4.30
CA ASP A 78 6.33 -12.79 3.90
C ASP A 78 7.00 -12.70 2.51
N LYS A 79 6.34 -12.04 1.55
CA LYS A 79 6.91 -11.82 0.21
C LYS A 79 8.16 -10.96 0.25
N ASP A 80 8.16 -9.87 1.02
CA ASP A 80 9.31 -8.96 1.12
C ASP A 80 10.49 -9.62 1.84
N HIS A 81 10.24 -10.38 2.90
CA HIS A 81 11.28 -11.16 3.57
C HIS A 81 11.89 -12.21 2.64
N LEU A 82 11.07 -12.94 1.88
CA LEU A 82 11.57 -13.90 0.89
C LEU A 82 12.43 -13.21 -0.18
N ASN A 83 11.99 -12.06 -0.69
CA ASN A 83 12.75 -11.29 -1.67
C ASN A 83 14.09 -10.79 -1.10
N LEU A 84 14.09 -10.30 0.14
CA LEU A 84 15.31 -9.88 0.83
C LEU A 84 16.29 -11.03 1.00
N LEU A 85 15.82 -12.18 1.48
CA LEU A 85 16.64 -13.38 1.69
C LEU A 85 17.22 -13.91 0.37
N ASN A 86 16.44 -13.91 -0.71
CA ASN A 86 16.91 -14.31 -2.04
C ASN A 86 18.03 -13.40 -2.54
N ARG A 87 17.87 -12.08 -2.43
CA ARG A 87 18.92 -11.11 -2.80
C ARG A 87 20.20 -11.26 -1.97
N LEU A 88 20.06 -11.62 -0.69
CA LEU A 88 21.22 -11.90 0.16
C LEU A 88 21.96 -13.17 -0.29
N LYS A 89 21.21 -14.22 -0.66
CA LYS A 89 21.78 -15.47 -1.18
C LYS A 89 22.50 -15.29 -2.51
N GLU A 90 21.98 -14.48 -3.43
CA GLU A 90 22.62 -14.18 -4.73
C GLU A 90 23.96 -13.45 -4.60
N ARG A 91 24.21 -12.82 -3.45
CA ARG A 91 25.42 -12.06 -3.17
C ARG A 91 26.48 -12.86 -2.40
N MET A 92 26.18 -14.09 -2.00
CA MET A 92 27.13 -15.03 -1.38
C MET A 92 27.59 -16.08 -2.38
#